data_AF-A0AAN8IG12-F1
#
_entry.id   AF-A0AAN8IG12-F1
#
_cell.length_a   1.000
_cell.length_b   1.000
_cell.length_c   1.000
_cell.angle_alpha   90.00
_cell.angle_beta   90.00
_cell.angle_gamma   90.00
#
_symmetry.space_group_name_H-M   'P 1'
#
loop_
_entity.id
_entity.type
_entity.pdbx_description
1 polymer ?
#
loop_
_entity_poly.entity_id
_entity_poly.type
_entity_poly.pdbx_seq_one_letter_code
_entity_poly.pdbx_strand_id
1 'polypeptide(L)'
;MKLLKTSERVDVVWDTYITGSIKESTREKRGKGIQRKVPGQNKLPRNWPHFLRDPMNKPELFTFLSSKIASTAWPVGKQVFITSGVRVVGTDTSHFMLPCNHEEADTRIMIHLLDALEHGLVRTVDTDVVVILIGKFHALLTKYPTADIWVAFGTGKSYTYHHINTICRTLGKDRLTALPVFHCFTGCDTTSAFCGNGKKSAWDAWNFYPEVTQAFNYMAANPHTRRDHRCRKLSTSRALHSRPLRQDK
;
A
#
# COMPACT_ATOMS: atom_id res chain seq x y z
N MET A 1 -14.58 -9.36 -14.35
CA MET A 1 -14.93 -10.67 -13.75
C MET A 1 -14.44 -11.88 -14.56
N LYS A 2 -13.87 -11.75 -15.77
CA LYS A 2 -13.35 -12.90 -16.55
C LYS A 2 -12.11 -13.56 -15.92
N LEU A 3 -11.17 -12.78 -15.38
CA LEU A 3 -9.95 -13.29 -14.74
C LEU A 3 -10.21 -14.19 -13.51
N LEU A 4 -11.20 -13.84 -12.68
CA LEU A 4 -11.58 -14.64 -11.51
C LEU A 4 -12.12 -16.02 -11.90
N LYS A 5 -12.66 -16.17 -13.12
CA LYS A 5 -13.16 -17.46 -13.61
C LYS A 5 -11.99 -18.38 -13.92
N THR A 6 -10.95 -17.86 -14.57
CA THR A 6 -9.80 -18.64 -15.07
C THR A 6 -8.69 -18.85 -14.05
N SER A 7 -8.67 -18.12 -12.93
CA SER A 7 -7.65 -18.31 -11.90
C SER A 7 -7.91 -19.58 -11.07
N GLU A 8 -6.88 -20.37 -10.82
CA GLU A 8 -6.97 -21.56 -9.94
C GLU A 8 -7.08 -21.16 -8.48
N ARG A 9 -6.38 -20.10 -8.08
CA ARG A 9 -6.37 -19.54 -6.73
C ARG A 9 -6.88 -18.09 -6.71
N VAL A 10 -7.64 -17.73 -5.68
CA VAL A 10 -8.11 -16.36 -5.43
C VAL A 10 -7.93 -16.02 -3.95
N ASP A 11 -7.21 -14.93 -3.69
CA ASP A 11 -6.97 -14.44 -2.34
C ASP A 11 -7.72 -13.12 -2.14
N VAL A 12 -8.51 -13.03 -1.07
CA VAL A 12 -9.27 -11.85 -0.67
C VAL A 12 -8.73 -11.33 0.65
N VAL A 13 -8.11 -10.16 0.58
CA VAL A 13 -7.32 -9.61 1.69
C VAL A 13 -8.00 -8.35 2.24
N TRP A 14 -8.27 -8.38 3.54
CA TRP A 14 -8.87 -7.30 4.31
C TRP A 14 -7.86 -6.74 5.31
N ASP A 15 -8.05 -5.46 5.66
CA ASP A 15 -7.45 -4.94 6.89
C ASP A 15 -7.98 -5.74 8.09
N THR A 16 -7.18 -5.80 9.15
CA THR A 16 -7.70 -6.04 10.50
C THR A 16 -7.62 -4.77 11.32
N TYR A 17 -8.26 -4.78 12.48
CA TYR A 17 -8.24 -3.67 13.43
C TYR A 17 -7.84 -4.25 14.77
N ILE A 18 -6.68 -3.80 15.27
CA ILE A 18 -6.12 -4.25 16.55
C ILE A 18 -6.33 -3.14 17.57
N THR A 19 -6.89 -3.47 18.73
CA THR A 19 -7.10 -2.49 19.80
C THR A 19 -5.77 -1.89 20.27
N GLY A 20 -5.72 -0.57 20.40
CA GLY A 20 -4.53 0.20 20.77
C GLY A 20 -3.55 0.46 19.62
N SER A 21 -3.90 0.15 18.38
CA SER A 21 -3.04 0.40 17.22
C SER A 21 -3.06 1.87 16.76
N ILE A 22 -2.02 2.28 16.03
CA ILE A 22 -1.96 3.60 15.38
C ILE A 22 -3.15 3.78 14.40
N LYS A 23 -3.55 2.70 13.72
CA LYS A 23 -4.68 2.71 12.78
C LYS A 23 -6.00 2.96 13.50
N GLU A 24 -6.19 2.40 14.69
CA GLU A 24 -7.36 2.69 15.52
C GLU A 24 -7.37 4.16 15.96
N SER A 25 -6.26 4.67 16.51
CA SER A 25 -6.16 6.06 16.97
C SER A 25 -6.35 7.10 15.84
N THR A 26 -5.87 6.82 14.63
CA THR A 26 -6.10 7.70 13.47
C THR A 26 -7.57 7.71 13.04
N ARG A 27 -8.32 6.65 13.33
CA ARG A 27 -9.75 6.55 13.02
C ARG A 27 -10.62 7.26 14.05
N GLU A 28 -10.26 7.24 15.33
CA GLU A 28 -10.95 8.02 16.37
C GLU A 28 -10.99 9.52 16.01
N LYS A 29 -9.92 10.03 15.40
CA LYS A 29 -9.84 11.42 14.90
C LYS A 29 -10.78 11.73 13.73
N ARG A 30 -11.37 10.71 13.07
CA ARG A 30 -12.27 10.90 11.91
C ARG A 30 -13.71 11.23 12.31
N GLY A 31 -14.00 11.30 13.62
CA GLY A 31 -15.29 11.70 14.18
C GLY A 31 -16.31 10.56 14.24
N LYS A 32 -17.52 10.88 14.72
CA LYS A 32 -18.60 9.89 14.91
C LYS A 32 -19.32 9.61 13.59
N GLY A 33 -19.51 8.32 13.29
CA GLY A 33 -20.37 7.83 12.21
C GLY A 33 -21.71 7.33 12.75
N ILE A 34 -22.54 6.78 11.85
CA ILE A 34 -23.73 6.00 12.25
C ILE A 34 -23.37 4.53 12.11
N GLN A 35 -23.43 3.79 13.21
CA GLN A 35 -23.35 2.33 13.17
C GLN A 35 -24.55 1.79 12.39
N ARG A 36 -24.27 0.91 11.44
CA ARG A 36 -25.30 0.19 10.68
C ARG A 36 -24.92 -1.28 10.63
N LYS A 37 -25.83 -2.13 11.06
CA LYS A 37 -25.70 -3.56 10.83
C LYS A 37 -25.57 -3.84 9.34
N VAL A 38 -24.68 -4.76 8.98
CA VAL A 38 -24.43 -5.18 7.58
C VAL A 38 -24.96 -6.61 7.30
N PRO A 39 -26.30 -6.87 7.35
CA PRO A 39 -26.89 -8.08 6.82
C PRO A 39 -27.16 -7.96 5.31
N GLY A 40 -27.32 -9.11 4.64
CA GLY A 40 -27.46 -9.17 3.18
C GLY A 40 -28.75 -8.58 2.62
N GLN A 41 -29.80 -8.38 3.45
CA GLN A 41 -31.07 -7.80 3.01
C GLN A 41 -31.11 -6.27 3.10
N ASN A 42 -30.10 -5.62 3.70
CA ASN A 42 -30.11 -4.17 3.89
C ASN A 42 -29.71 -3.42 2.60
N LYS A 43 -30.31 -2.23 2.40
CA LYS A 43 -29.89 -1.32 1.32
C LYS A 43 -28.45 -0.87 1.55
N LEU A 44 -27.68 -0.81 0.47
CA LEU A 44 -26.30 -0.30 0.51
C LEU A 44 -26.26 1.12 1.11
N PRO A 45 -25.21 1.48 1.86
CA PRO A 45 -25.01 2.84 2.33
C PRO A 45 -25.04 3.83 1.18
N ARG A 46 -25.91 4.85 1.27
CA ARG A 46 -25.93 5.96 0.31
C ARG A 46 -24.78 6.94 0.52
N ASN A 47 -24.31 7.07 1.76
CA ASN A 47 -23.20 7.94 2.14
C ASN A 47 -22.06 7.08 2.72
N TRP A 48 -21.19 6.58 1.83
CA TRP A 48 -20.03 5.77 2.18
C TRP A 48 -19.04 6.49 3.11
N PRO A 49 -18.68 7.77 2.89
CA PRO A 49 -17.81 8.49 3.82
C PRO A 49 -18.33 8.47 5.25
N HIS A 50 -19.63 8.71 5.45
CA HIS A 50 -20.24 8.70 6.78
C HIS A 50 -20.33 7.29 7.39
N PHE A 51 -20.63 6.28 6.57
CA PHE A 51 -20.64 4.88 7.00
C PHE A 51 -19.25 4.42 7.45
N LEU A 52 -18.19 4.77 6.71
CA LEU A 52 -16.83 4.34 7.01
C LEU A 52 -16.19 5.04 8.22
N ARG A 53 -16.76 6.16 8.70
CA ARG A 53 -16.33 6.84 9.94
C ARG A 53 -16.58 6.00 11.18
N ASP A 54 -17.66 5.23 11.21
CA ASP A 54 -17.96 4.37 12.36
C ASP A 54 -16.97 3.19 12.43
N PRO A 55 -16.29 2.97 13.57
CA PRO A 55 -15.25 1.96 13.70
C PRO A 55 -15.76 0.53 13.46
N MET A 56 -17.02 0.22 13.78
CA MET A 56 -17.58 -1.13 13.70
C MET A 56 -18.06 -1.51 12.30
N ASN A 57 -18.48 -0.52 11.51
CA ASN A 57 -19.06 -0.75 10.19
C ASN A 57 -18.13 -1.48 9.20
N LYS A 58 -16.83 -1.17 9.24
CA LYS A 58 -15.84 -1.77 8.31
C LYS A 58 -15.51 -3.23 8.69
N PRO A 59 -15.20 -3.56 9.97
CA PRO A 59 -15.16 -4.94 10.45
C PRO A 59 -16.42 -5.74 10.12
N GLU A 60 -17.62 -5.22 10.42
CA GLU A 60 -18.88 -5.91 10.11
C GLU A 60 -19.04 -6.18 8.62
N LEU A 61 -18.70 -5.21 7.77
CA LEU A 61 -18.72 -5.38 6.31
C LEU A 61 -17.76 -6.48 5.85
N PHE A 62 -16.54 -6.52 6.39
CA PHE A 62 -15.56 -7.55 6.04
C PHE A 62 -16.01 -8.93 6.48
N THR A 63 -16.56 -9.08 7.68
CA THR A 63 -17.14 -10.34 8.17
C THR A 63 -18.28 -10.79 7.26
N PHE A 64 -19.20 -9.88 6.91
CA PHE A 64 -20.30 -10.19 6.01
C PHE A 64 -19.81 -10.65 4.64
N LEU A 65 -18.90 -9.90 3.99
CA LEU A 65 -18.36 -10.26 2.68
C LEU A 65 -17.60 -11.58 2.72
N SER A 66 -16.77 -11.79 3.74
CA SER A 66 -16.03 -13.05 3.93
C SER A 66 -16.97 -14.24 4.06
N SER A 67 -18.03 -14.11 4.85
CA SER A 67 -19.03 -15.17 5.01
C SER A 67 -19.71 -15.52 3.68
N LYS A 68 -20.04 -14.52 2.85
CA LYS A 68 -20.65 -14.73 1.53
C LYS A 68 -19.70 -15.41 0.56
N ILE A 69 -18.44 -14.96 0.50
CA ILE A 69 -17.40 -15.56 -0.35
C ILE A 69 -17.14 -17.01 0.07
N ALA A 70 -17.04 -17.29 1.37
CA ALA A 70 -16.84 -18.63 1.90
C ALA A 70 -18.03 -19.57 1.63
N SER A 71 -19.26 -19.05 1.67
CA SER A 71 -20.48 -19.83 1.37
C SER A 71 -20.77 -19.98 -0.13
N THR A 72 -19.98 -19.34 -1.00
CA THR A 72 -20.19 -19.40 -2.45
C THR A 72 -19.72 -20.75 -2.98
N ALA A 73 -20.54 -21.38 -3.84
CA ALA A 73 -20.12 -22.57 -4.56
C ALA A 73 -19.09 -22.21 -5.63
N TRP A 74 -17.83 -22.55 -5.37
CA TRP A 74 -16.72 -22.33 -6.30
C TRP A 74 -16.57 -23.52 -7.26
N PRO A 75 -16.09 -23.30 -8.50
CA PRO A 75 -15.73 -24.40 -9.40
C PRO A 75 -14.77 -25.38 -8.74
N VAL A 76 -14.90 -26.67 -9.07
CA VAL A 76 -14.02 -27.72 -8.55
C VAL A 76 -12.56 -27.39 -8.85
N GLY A 77 -11.69 -27.57 -7.86
CA GLY A 77 -10.26 -27.25 -7.96
C GLY A 77 -9.91 -25.78 -7.73
N LYS A 78 -10.89 -24.87 -7.62
CA LYS A 78 -10.62 -23.47 -7.31
C LYS A 78 -10.38 -23.28 -5.81
N GLN A 79 -9.20 -22.77 -5.47
CA GLN A 79 -8.84 -22.44 -4.11
C GLN A 79 -9.16 -20.98 -3.81
N VAL A 80 -9.80 -20.72 -2.67
CA VAL A 80 -10.12 -19.36 -2.22
C VAL A 80 -9.63 -19.15 -0.80
N PHE A 81 -8.79 -18.14 -0.60
CA PHE A 81 -8.24 -17.76 0.70
C PHE A 81 -8.75 -16.38 1.11
N ILE A 82 -9.18 -16.24 2.35
CA ILE A 82 -9.76 -15.00 2.86
C ILE A 82 -9.13 -14.67 4.21
N THR A 83 -8.59 -13.46 4.37
CA THR A 83 -8.14 -13.03 5.70
C THR A 83 -9.32 -12.88 6.66
N SER A 84 -9.16 -13.35 7.89
CA SER A 84 -10.12 -13.16 8.98
C SER A 84 -9.36 -12.85 10.27
N GLY A 85 -9.36 -11.58 10.67
CA GLY A 85 -8.48 -11.11 11.75
C GLY A 85 -7.01 -11.38 11.41
N VAL A 86 -6.30 -12.07 12.30
CA VAL A 86 -4.90 -12.51 12.08
C VAL A 86 -4.77 -13.84 11.35
N ARG A 87 -5.88 -14.51 11.02
CA ARG A 87 -5.90 -15.82 10.36
C ARG A 87 -6.23 -15.69 8.89
N VAL A 88 -6.02 -16.79 8.17
CA VAL A 88 -6.47 -16.97 6.79
C VAL A 88 -7.38 -18.18 6.77
N VAL A 89 -8.55 -18.04 6.16
CA VAL A 89 -9.54 -19.09 5.98
C VAL A 89 -9.51 -19.51 4.52
N GLY A 90 -9.14 -20.77 4.26
CA GLY A 90 -9.21 -21.39 2.94
C GLY A 90 -10.53 -22.14 2.74
N THR A 91 -11.04 -22.16 1.52
CA THR A 91 -12.13 -23.08 1.12
C THR A 91 -11.64 -24.51 0.93
N ASP A 92 -10.34 -24.67 0.67
CA ASP A 92 -9.64 -25.94 0.62
C ASP A 92 -8.84 -26.14 1.91
N THR A 93 -8.99 -27.30 2.55
CA THR A 93 -8.27 -27.66 3.79
C THR A 93 -6.92 -28.31 3.52
N SER A 94 -6.56 -28.55 2.26
CA SER A 94 -5.30 -29.20 1.89
C SER A 94 -4.08 -28.29 2.01
N HIS A 95 -4.26 -26.97 1.89
CA HIS A 95 -3.19 -25.97 1.97
C HIS A 95 -3.43 -25.01 3.13
N PHE A 96 -2.50 -24.97 4.07
CA PHE A 96 -2.56 -24.10 5.24
C PHE A 96 -1.59 -22.93 5.09
N MET A 97 -2.14 -21.74 4.91
CA MET A 97 -1.35 -20.51 4.91
C MET A 97 -1.04 -20.06 6.34
N LEU A 98 0.18 -19.54 6.56
CA LEU A 98 0.59 -18.99 7.85
C LEU A 98 -0.32 -17.80 8.28
N PRO A 99 -0.46 -17.56 9.60
CA PRO A 99 -1.19 -16.40 10.10
C PRO A 99 -0.68 -15.08 9.49
N CYS A 100 -1.63 -14.21 9.14
CA CYS A 100 -1.37 -12.90 8.57
C CYS A 100 -1.59 -11.84 9.66
N ASN A 101 -0.55 -11.58 10.47
CA ASN A 101 -0.64 -10.73 11.66
C ASN A 101 -0.45 -9.22 11.41
N HIS A 102 -0.18 -8.81 10.17
CA HIS A 102 -0.08 -7.40 9.81
C HIS A 102 -1.45 -6.71 9.96
N GLU A 103 -1.51 -5.41 10.18
CA GLU A 103 -2.80 -4.73 10.33
C GLU A 103 -3.45 -4.36 8.98
N GLU A 104 -2.63 -3.94 8.02
CA GLU A 104 -3.10 -3.30 6.78
C GLU A 104 -3.10 -4.24 5.57
N ALA A 105 -4.15 -4.15 4.75
CA ALA A 105 -4.32 -5.01 3.58
C ALA A 105 -3.13 -4.95 2.60
N ASP A 106 -2.53 -3.77 2.44
CA ASP A 106 -1.41 -3.53 1.52
C ASP A 106 -0.18 -4.41 1.80
N THR A 107 0.18 -4.57 3.07
CA THR A 107 1.27 -5.43 3.51
C THR A 107 0.84 -6.89 3.63
N ARG A 108 -0.44 -7.15 3.98
CA ARG A 108 -1.01 -8.51 4.02
C ARG A 108 -1.00 -9.16 2.64
N ILE A 109 -1.31 -8.40 1.57
CA ILE A 109 -1.27 -8.88 0.18
C ILE A 109 0.10 -9.46 -0.15
N MET A 110 1.19 -8.92 0.40
CA MET A 110 2.54 -9.46 0.16
C MET A 110 2.71 -10.86 0.74
N ILE A 111 2.12 -11.14 1.91
CA ILE A 111 2.17 -12.47 2.52
C ILE A 111 1.40 -13.48 1.67
N HIS A 112 0.21 -13.09 1.19
CA HIS A 112 -0.60 -13.92 0.28
C HIS A 112 0.11 -14.18 -1.05
N LEU A 113 0.76 -13.15 -1.60
CA LEU A 113 1.57 -13.30 -2.81
C LEU A 113 2.70 -14.30 -2.56
N LEU A 114 3.47 -14.17 -1.48
CA LEU A 114 4.57 -15.09 -1.16
C LEU A 114 4.12 -16.55 -0.96
N ASP A 115 2.91 -16.77 -0.42
CA ASP A 115 2.35 -18.11 -0.22
C ASP A 115 1.87 -18.76 -1.52
N ALA A 116 1.38 -17.97 -2.47
CA ALA A 116 0.84 -18.47 -3.72
C ALA A 116 1.89 -18.81 -4.80
N LEU A 117 3.15 -18.38 -4.63
CA LEU A 117 3.97 -17.98 -5.78
C LEU A 117 4.63 -19.12 -6.59
N GLU A 118 4.20 -19.18 -7.86
CA GLU A 118 5.07 -19.20 -9.06
C GLU A 118 4.68 -18.07 -10.06
N HIS A 119 3.38 -17.78 -10.21
CA HIS A 119 2.86 -16.62 -10.96
C HIS A 119 1.74 -15.91 -10.19
N GLY A 120 1.66 -14.57 -10.22
CA GLY A 120 0.70 -13.83 -9.40
C GLY A 120 0.17 -12.54 -10.03
N LEU A 121 -1.14 -12.27 -9.85
CA LEU A 121 -1.79 -11.02 -10.22
C LEU A 121 -2.37 -10.33 -8.99
N VAL A 122 -1.84 -9.15 -8.65
CA VAL A 122 -2.36 -8.31 -7.56
C VAL A 122 -3.34 -7.29 -8.12
N ARG A 123 -4.58 -7.30 -7.62
CA ARG A 123 -5.59 -6.29 -7.96
C ARG A 123 -5.63 -5.21 -6.88
N THR A 124 -5.30 -3.98 -7.23
CA THR A 124 -5.34 -2.85 -6.28
C THR A 124 -5.69 -1.53 -6.97
N VAL A 125 -6.18 -0.57 -6.19
CA VAL A 125 -6.31 0.84 -6.58
C VAL A 125 -5.37 1.73 -5.78
N ASP A 126 -4.66 1.13 -4.83
CA ASP A 126 -3.81 1.79 -3.85
C ASP A 126 -2.35 1.69 -4.27
N THR A 127 -1.70 2.85 -4.34
CA THR A 127 -0.30 2.98 -4.74
C THR A 127 0.64 2.37 -3.71
N ASP A 128 0.26 2.33 -2.43
CA ASP A 128 1.12 1.81 -1.35
C ASP A 128 1.43 0.33 -1.57
N VAL A 129 0.44 -0.45 -2.04
CA VAL A 129 0.62 -1.85 -2.45
C VAL A 129 1.71 -1.99 -3.53
N VAL A 130 1.70 -1.11 -4.53
CA VAL A 130 2.65 -1.17 -5.65
C VAL A 130 4.05 -0.78 -5.19
N VAL A 131 4.16 0.27 -4.37
CA VAL A 131 5.44 0.74 -3.82
C VAL A 131 6.06 -0.30 -2.90
N ILE A 132 5.26 -0.92 -2.02
CA ILE A 132 5.71 -2.01 -1.13
C ILE A 132 6.20 -3.20 -1.95
N LEU A 133 5.42 -3.62 -2.95
CA LEU A 133 5.78 -4.74 -3.83
C LEU A 133 7.10 -4.49 -4.56
N ILE A 134 7.27 -3.31 -5.14
CA ILE A 134 8.51 -2.90 -5.81
C ILE A 134 9.68 -2.90 -4.82
N GLY A 135 9.51 -2.31 -3.63
CA GLY A 135 10.55 -2.25 -2.60
C GLY A 135 10.97 -3.62 -2.07
N LYS A 136 10.08 -4.61 -2.08
CA LYS A 136 10.37 -5.99 -1.66
C LYS A 136 10.76 -6.93 -2.80
N PHE A 137 10.69 -6.46 -4.04
CA PHE A 137 10.86 -7.28 -5.24
C PHE A 137 12.17 -8.06 -5.27
N HIS A 138 13.31 -7.44 -4.92
CA HIS A 138 14.59 -8.14 -4.94
C HIS A 138 14.64 -9.29 -3.92
N ALA A 139 14.12 -9.10 -2.71
CA ALA A 139 14.06 -10.16 -1.70
C ALA A 139 13.13 -11.29 -2.17
N LEU A 140 12.02 -10.93 -2.83
CA LEU A 140 11.10 -11.89 -3.42
C LEU A 140 11.78 -12.75 -4.50
N LEU A 141 12.43 -12.13 -5.49
CA LEU A 141 13.13 -12.88 -6.56
C LEU A 141 14.32 -13.70 -6.05
N THR A 142 14.94 -13.28 -4.95
CA THR A 142 16.02 -14.07 -4.32
C THR A 142 15.47 -15.42 -3.82
N LYS A 143 14.23 -15.43 -3.31
CA LYS A 143 13.57 -16.63 -2.80
C LYS A 143 12.83 -17.39 -3.91
N TYR A 144 12.29 -16.69 -4.89
CA TYR A 144 11.49 -17.23 -6.00
C TYR A 144 11.96 -16.65 -7.35
N PRO A 145 13.05 -17.19 -7.93
CA PRO A 145 13.67 -16.60 -9.12
C PRO A 145 12.77 -16.60 -10.36
N THR A 146 11.82 -17.53 -10.44
CA THR A 146 10.88 -17.69 -11.56
C THR A 146 9.60 -16.87 -11.40
N ALA A 147 9.43 -16.18 -10.27
CA ALA A 147 8.20 -15.46 -9.96
C ALA A 147 7.83 -14.45 -11.07
N ASP A 148 6.63 -14.54 -11.63
CA ASP A 148 6.10 -13.57 -12.60
C ASP A 148 4.93 -12.79 -11.99
N ILE A 149 5.13 -11.49 -11.76
CA ILE A 149 4.18 -10.69 -10.97
C ILE A 149 3.59 -9.56 -11.80
N TRP A 150 2.27 -9.50 -11.79
CA TRP A 150 1.47 -8.48 -12.43
C TRP A 150 0.65 -7.70 -11.41
N VAL A 151 0.43 -6.42 -11.68
CA VAL A 151 -0.53 -5.59 -10.94
C VAL A 151 -1.61 -5.09 -11.89
N ALA A 152 -2.86 -5.38 -11.57
CA ALA A 152 -4.02 -4.73 -12.15
C ALA A 152 -4.36 -3.48 -11.34
N PHE A 153 -4.00 -2.29 -11.83
CA PHE A 153 -4.09 -1.01 -11.12
C PHE A 153 -5.26 -0.14 -11.62
N GLY A 154 -5.83 0.70 -10.74
CA GLY A 154 -6.79 1.75 -11.11
C GLY A 154 -8.24 1.28 -11.31
N THR A 155 -9.13 2.14 -11.80
CA THR A 155 -10.56 1.84 -12.01
C THR A 155 -11.09 2.48 -13.29
N GLY A 156 -12.12 1.89 -13.90
CA GLY A 156 -12.76 2.46 -15.08
C GLY A 156 -11.75 2.68 -16.22
N LYS A 157 -11.70 3.90 -16.76
CA LYS A 157 -10.80 4.26 -17.88
C LYS A 157 -9.31 4.25 -17.51
N SER A 158 -8.97 4.38 -16.23
CA SER A 158 -7.57 4.35 -15.76
C SER A 158 -7.09 2.94 -15.39
N TYR A 159 -7.94 1.93 -15.60
CA TYR A 159 -7.59 0.54 -15.31
C TYR A 159 -6.51 0.05 -16.27
N THR A 160 -5.41 -0.45 -15.73
CA THR A 160 -4.27 -0.91 -16.52
C THR A 160 -3.53 -2.07 -15.84
N TYR A 161 -2.77 -2.82 -16.61
CA TYR A 161 -1.89 -3.88 -16.11
C TYR A 161 -0.44 -3.42 -16.15
N HIS A 162 0.27 -3.65 -15.05
CA HIS A 162 1.68 -3.36 -14.91
C HIS A 162 2.43 -4.66 -14.66
N HIS A 163 3.39 -4.97 -15.54
CA HIS A 163 4.31 -6.07 -15.32
C HIS A 163 5.41 -5.62 -14.37
N ILE A 164 5.34 -6.07 -13.12
CA ILE A 164 6.21 -5.58 -12.04
C ILE A 164 7.65 -5.98 -12.27
N ASN A 165 7.89 -7.17 -12.83
CA ASN A 165 9.24 -7.63 -13.10
C ASN A 165 9.96 -6.74 -14.12
N THR A 166 9.26 -6.31 -15.18
CA THR A 166 9.85 -5.36 -16.14
C THR A 166 10.16 -4.03 -15.47
N ILE A 167 9.21 -3.46 -14.72
CA ILE A 167 9.42 -2.18 -14.01
C ILE A 167 10.64 -2.28 -13.09
N CYS A 168 10.74 -3.35 -12.32
CA CYS A 168 11.80 -3.51 -11.34
C CYS A 168 13.17 -3.72 -11.98
N ARG A 169 13.24 -4.50 -13.07
CA ARG A 169 14.48 -4.68 -13.85
C ARG A 169 14.96 -3.36 -14.46
N THR A 170 14.05 -2.52 -14.96
CA THR A 170 14.38 -1.21 -15.53
C THR A 170 14.90 -0.23 -14.48
N LEU A 171 14.29 -0.20 -13.29
CA LEU A 171 14.68 0.73 -12.22
C LEU A 171 16.02 0.33 -11.56
N GLY A 172 16.31 -0.96 -11.45
CA GLY A 172 17.53 -1.47 -10.81
C GLY A 172 17.48 -1.45 -9.27
N LYS A 173 18.20 -2.39 -8.65
CA LYS A 173 18.10 -2.71 -7.21
C LYS A 173 18.12 -1.52 -6.27
N ASP A 174 19.01 -0.56 -6.49
CA ASP A 174 19.18 0.59 -5.60
C ASP A 174 17.96 1.51 -5.63
N ARG A 175 17.38 1.77 -6.82
CA ARG A 175 16.16 2.58 -6.93
C ARG A 175 14.95 1.88 -6.34
N LEU A 176 14.84 0.56 -6.50
CA LEU A 176 13.75 -0.22 -5.87
C LEU A 176 13.80 -0.10 -4.35
N THR A 177 15.00 -0.28 -3.78
CA THR A 177 15.23 -0.25 -2.33
C THR A 177 14.92 1.15 -1.76
N ALA A 178 15.25 2.20 -2.51
CA ALA A 178 14.98 3.58 -2.14
C ALA A 178 13.50 3.99 -2.31
N LEU A 179 12.71 3.32 -3.14
CA LEU A 179 11.38 3.77 -3.55
C LEU A 179 10.38 3.92 -2.39
N PRO A 180 10.28 3.00 -1.41
CA PRO A 180 9.39 3.20 -0.26
C PRO A 180 9.75 4.44 0.57
N VAL A 181 11.05 4.72 0.70
CA VAL A 181 11.53 5.91 1.41
C VAL A 181 11.22 7.16 0.62
N PHE A 182 11.43 7.17 -0.69
CA PHE A 182 11.01 8.27 -1.57
C PHE A 182 9.51 8.53 -1.47
N HIS A 183 8.69 7.48 -1.46
CA HIS A 183 7.23 7.60 -1.37
C HIS A 183 6.80 8.24 -0.06
N CYS A 184 7.37 7.81 1.06
CA CYS A 184 7.15 8.42 2.37
C CYS A 184 7.70 9.86 2.44
N PHE A 185 8.89 10.11 1.90
CA PHE A 185 9.55 11.42 1.91
C PHE A 185 8.77 12.48 1.13
N THR A 186 8.10 12.09 0.05
CA THR A 186 7.32 12.99 -0.82
C THR A 186 5.85 13.11 -0.44
N GLY A 187 5.46 12.53 0.70
CA GLY A 187 4.10 12.52 1.23
C GLY A 187 3.33 11.24 0.88
N CYS A 188 2.86 10.52 1.89
CA CYS A 188 1.93 9.40 1.79
C CYS A 188 0.83 9.55 2.85
N ASP A 189 0.07 8.50 3.14
CA ASP A 189 -1.01 8.54 4.14
C ASP A 189 -0.56 9.00 5.54
N THR A 190 0.74 8.80 5.86
CA THR A 190 1.31 9.14 7.18
C THR A 190 2.23 10.37 7.16
N THR A 191 2.55 10.93 5.99
CA THR A 191 3.49 12.04 5.87
C THR A 191 2.96 13.14 4.96
N SER A 192 3.24 14.40 5.30
CA SER A 192 2.84 15.53 4.46
C SER A 192 3.67 15.59 3.17
N ALA A 193 3.02 15.99 2.09
CA ALA A 193 3.71 16.33 0.84
C ALA A 193 4.38 17.70 0.92
N PHE A 194 5.41 17.91 0.10
CA PHE A 194 6.03 19.23 -0.05
C PHE A 194 5.07 20.21 -0.74
N CYS A 195 4.88 21.39 -0.16
CA CYS A 195 4.01 22.40 -0.73
C CYS A 195 4.46 22.77 -2.16
N GLY A 196 3.51 22.74 -3.11
CA GLY A 196 3.76 23.03 -4.52
C GLY A 196 4.54 21.96 -5.30
N ASN A 197 4.91 20.84 -4.67
CA ASN A 197 5.73 19.80 -5.30
C ASN A 197 5.02 18.44 -5.23
N GLY A 198 4.63 17.92 -6.40
CA GLY A 198 4.05 16.58 -6.52
C GLY A 198 5.12 15.49 -6.58
N LYS A 199 4.69 14.23 -6.50
CA LYS A 199 5.58 13.07 -6.67
C LYS A 199 6.29 13.04 -8.01
N LYS A 200 5.65 13.54 -9.07
CA LYS A 200 6.28 13.64 -10.40
C LYS A 200 7.46 14.62 -10.40
N SER A 201 7.28 15.84 -9.91
CA SER A 201 8.38 16.82 -9.82
C SER A 201 9.49 16.35 -8.88
N ALA A 202 9.14 15.68 -7.77
CA ALA A 202 10.12 15.09 -6.88
C ALA A 202 10.88 13.92 -7.53
N TRP A 203 10.21 13.12 -8.36
CA TRP A 203 10.83 12.05 -9.14
C TRP A 203 11.82 12.60 -10.16
N ASP A 204 11.42 13.66 -10.88
CA ASP A 204 12.29 14.34 -11.83
C ASP A 204 13.52 14.91 -11.12
N ALA A 205 13.35 15.57 -9.97
CA ALA A 205 14.45 16.03 -9.14
C ALA A 205 15.37 14.87 -8.71
N TRP A 206 14.82 13.73 -8.27
CA TRP A 206 15.63 12.57 -7.91
C TRP A 206 16.40 11.99 -9.10
N ASN A 207 15.94 12.14 -10.34
CA ASN A 207 16.71 11.77 -11.53
C ASN A 207 17.90 12.70 -11.78
N PHE A 208 17.79 13.99 -11.44
CA PHE A 208 18.90 14.95 -11.52
C PHE A 208 19.92 14.82 -10.39
N TYR A 209 19.51 14.31 -9.22
CA TYR A 209 20.36 14.14 -8.03
C TYR A 209 20.47 12.66 -7.61
N PRO A 210 21.21 11.82 -8.36
CA PRO A 210 21.28 10.37 -8.12
C PRO A 210 21.91 10.00 -6.78
N GLU A 211 22.74 10.85 -6.18
CA GLU A 211 23.35 10.67 -4.86
C GLU A 211 22.33 10.51 -3.74
N VAL A 212 21.12 11.07 -3.91
CA VAL A 212 20.00 10.92 -2.97
C VAL A 212 19.62 9.45 -2.79
N THR A 213 19.85 8.61 -3.80
CA THR A 213 19.57 7.16 -3.74
C THR A 213 20.32 6.50 -2.58
N GLN A 214 21.57 6.88 -2.32
CA GLN A 214 22.35 6.32 -1.21
C GLN A 214 21.76 6.72 0.15
N ALA A 215 21.30 7.97 0.28
CA ALA A 215 20.64 8.42 1.49
C ALA A 215 19.32 7.68 1.73
N PHE A 216 18.51 7.49 0.69
CA PHE A 216 17.27 6.70 0.77
C PHE A 216 17.54 5.24 1.11
N ASN A 217 18.53 4.60 0.47
CA ASN A 217 18.93 3.23 0.80
C ASN A 217 19.42 3.08 2.23
N TYR A 218 20.21 4.04 2.71
CA TYR A 218 20.64 4.06 4.11
C TYR A 218 19.43 4.13 5.05
N MET A 219 18.45 4.99 4.78
CA MET A 219 17.24 5.08 5.59
C MET A 219 16.40 3.80 5.52
N ALA A 220 16.27 3.19 4.34
CA ALA A 220 15.56 1.93 4.16
C ALA A 220 16.19 0.78 4.96
N ALA A 221 17.53 0.73 5.02
CA ALA A 221 18.26 -0.26 5.79
C ALA A 221 18.26 0.03 7.30
N ASN A 222 18.00 1.27 7.71
CA ASN A 222 18.15 1.74 9.10
C ASN A 222 16.90 2.48 9.62
N PRO A 223 15.69 1.90 9.51
CA PRO A 223 14.43 2.61 9.75
C PRO A 223 14.22 3.10 11.19
N HIS A 224 14.91 2.51 12.16
CA HIS A 224 14.83 2.88 13.58
C HIS A 224 16.00 3.73 14.07
N THR A 225 16.96 4.02 13.19
CA THR A 225 18.14 4.80 13.59
C THR A 225 17.75 6.26 13.76
N ARG A 226 17.61 6.69 15.02
CA ARG A 226 17.55 8.11 15.35
C ARG A 226 18.89 8.74 15.00
N ARG A 227 18.93 9.62 14.01
CA ARG A 227 20.08 10.50 13.83
C ARG A 227 20.00 11.58 14.89
N ASP A 228 20.97 11.63 15.80
CA ASP A 228 21.16 12.79 16.66
C ASP A 228 21.41 14.01 15.78
N HIS A 229 20.41 14.87 15.65
CA HIS A 229 20.53 16.11 14.93
C HIS A 229 21.35 17.12 15.76
N ARG A 230 22.68 16.97 15.74
CA ARG A 230 23.53 18.18 15.72
C ARG A 230 23.35 18.81 14.34
N CYS A 231 22.28 19.56 14.20
CA CYS A 231 22.07 20.48 13.10
C CYS A 231 23.20 21.51 13.17
N ARG A 232 24.33 21.25 12.49
CA ARG A 232 25.29 22.32 12.20
C ARG A 232 24.53 23.30 11.33
N LYS A 233 24.15 24.45 11.92
CA LYS A 233 23.67 25.61 11.19
C LYS A 233 24.63 25.82 10.02
N LEU A 234 24.19 25.51 8.80
CA LEU A 234 24.80 26.05 7.60
C LEU A 234 24.61 27.56 7.74
N SER A 235 25.71 28.25 8.03
CA SER A 235 25.74 29.69 8.22
C SER A 235 25.14 30.37 7.00
N THR A 236 24.15 31.20 7.28
CA THR A 236 23.57 32.20 6.37
C THR A 236 24.62 32.87 5.49
N SER A 237 24.44 32.80 4.17
CA SER A 237 24.87 33.88 3.28
C SER A 237 23.62 34.58 2.75
N ARG A 238 23.33 35.74 3.34
CA ARG A 238 22.40 36.73 2.78
C ARG A 238 23.06 37.30 1.52
N ALA A 239 22.52 36.99 0.36
CA ALA A 239 22.75 37.76 -0.86
C ALA A 239 21.42 37.97 -1.60
N LEU A 240 20.46 38.61 -0.92
CA LEU A 240 19.42 39.37 -1.59
C LEU A 240 19.71 40.84 -1.28
N HIS A 241 20.47 41.47 -2.18
CA HIS A 241 20.62 42.92 -2.18
C HIS A 241 19.27 43.56 -2.49
N SER A 242 18.82 44.37 -1.54
CA SER A 242 17.81 45.40 -1.67
C SER A 242 18.11 46.31 -2.86
N ARG A 243 17.18 46.40 -3.82
CA ARG A 243 17.13 47.51 -4.79
C ARG A 243 16.62 48.77 -4.08
N PRO A 244 17.26 49.94 -4.23
CA PRO A 244 16.72 51.19 -3.71
C PRO A 244 15.61 51.74 -4.63
N LEU A 245 14.55 52.24 -4.00
CA LEU A 245 13.53 53.08 -4.62
C LEU A 245 14.19 54.36 -5.17
N ARG A 246 14.08 54.60 -6.48
CA ARG A 246 14.27 55.94 -7.05
C ARG A 246 12.98 56.74 -6.86
N GLN A 247 13.05 57.80 -6.07
CA GLN A 247 12.20 58.98 -6.27
C GLN A 247 12.94 59.90 -7.24
N ASP A 248 12.26 60.34 -8.29
CA ASP A 248 12.54 61.60 -9.00
C ASP A 248 11.35 61.95 -9.90
N LYS A 249 10.45 62.76 -9.33
CA LYS A 249 9.81 63.99 -9.83
C LYS A 249 8.46 64.21 -9.16
#